data_AF-H1LWD1-F1
#
_entry.id   AF-H1LWD1-F1
#
_cell.length_a   1.000
_cell.length_b   1.000
_cell.length_c   1.000
_cell.angle_alpha   90.00
_cell.angle_beta   90.00
_cell.angle_gamma   90.00
#
_symmetry.space_group_name_H-M   'P 1'
#
loop_
_entity.id
_entity.type
_entity.pdbx_description
1 polymer ?
#
loop_
_entity_poly.entity_id
_entity_poly.type
_entity_poly.pdbx_seq_one_letter_code
_entity_poly.pdbx_strand_id
1 'polypeptide(L)'
;MLVDLLDKSIIAMKEIYELEKSSNDVRKREKNDKIFSNVVNENHLMVQAVTNSMSQLGFTISQETREKVIGLLKSSNDAVSRGLIQESTANYMQKEVFTIKKAILQEWSDYYHRVADQKINMLQTIKGIVPEREKVDYASNKIKYGASWEFKQDNLDKMTKGLLEADEIINSLGFGDDGLEILDFLKKVASGKASVHDLTSDILNWLIENNMTSKLAVSFK
;
A
#
# COMPACT_ATOMS: atom_id res chain seq x y z
N MET A 1 65.30 34.34 -14.75
CA MET A 1 64.77 33.52 -15.87
C MET A 1 64.29 32.14 -15.42
N LEU A 2 65.15 31.25 -14.90
CA LEU A 2 64.72 29.92 -14.43
C LEU A 2 63.88 29.98 -13.14
N VAL A 3 64.31 30.81 -12.17
CA VAL A 3 63.59 31.02 -10.91
C VAL A 3 62.21 31.65 -11.16
N ASP A 4 62.12 32.66 -12.01
CA ASP A 4 60.83 33.29 -12.39
C ASP A 4 59.88 32.32 -13.08
N LEU A 5 60.40 31.35 -13.84
CA LEU A 5 59.60 30.32 -14.50
C LEU A 5 59.05 29.33 -13.46
N LEU A 6 59.86 28.98 -12.46
CA LEU A 6 59.49 28.08 -11.37
C LEU A 6 58.43 28.72 -10.46
N ASP A 7 58.58 30.00 -10.12
CA ASP A 7 57.59 30.74 -9.34
C ASP A 7 56.25 30.84 -10.07
N LYS A 8 56.26 31.10 -11.38
CA LYS A 8 55.05 31.08 -12.21
C LYS A 8 54.39 29.70 -12.24
N SER A 9 55.16 28.61 -12.31
CA SER A 9 54.58 27.27 -12.30
C SER A 9 53.96 26.92 -10.94
N ILE A 10 54.58 27.36 -9.84
CA ILE A 10 54.05 27.18 -8.47
C ILE A 10 52.71 27.91 -8.31
N ILE A 11 52.60 29.15 -8.80
CA ILE A 11 51.34 29.91 -8.77
C ILE A 11 50.26 29.19 -9.57
N ALA A 12 50.57 28.78 -10.81
CA ALA A 12 49.62 28.04 -11.66
C ALA A 12 49.17 26.71 -11.03
N MET A 13 50.07 25.97 -10.38
CA MET A 13 49.70 24.74 -9.66
C MET A 13 48.76 25.00 -8.48
N LYS A 14 48.97 26.09 -7.72
CA LYS A 14 48.05 26.48 -6.64
C LYS A 14 46.67 26.85 -7.17
N GLU A 15 46.61 27.58 -8.27
CA GLU A 15 45.35 27.93 -8.94
C GLU A 15 44.61 26.68 -9.43
N ILE A 16 45.31 25.74 -10.08
CA ILE A 16 44.73 24.45 -10.51
C ILE A 16 44.21 23.66 -9.31
N TYR A 17 44.98 23.58 -8.23
CA TYR A 17 44.57 22.87 -7.02
C TYR A 17 43.28 23.45 -6.40
N GLU A 18 43.17 24.77 -6.29
CA GLU A 18 41.96 25.43 -5.78
C GLU A 18 40.75 25.24 -6.72
N LEU A 19 40.98 25.26 -8.04
CA LEU A 19 39.93 24.95 -9.03
C LEU A 19 39.46 23.50 -8.91
N GLU A 20 40.36 22.53 -8.75
CA GLU A 20 40.02 21.12 -8.55
C GLU A 20 39.24 20.90 -7.25
N LYS A 21 39.64 21.56 -6.17
CA LYS A 21 38.92 21.52 -4.89
C LYS A 21 37.51 22.09 -5.01
N SER A 22 37.38 23.27 -5.62
CA SER A 22 36.08 23.89 -5.89
C SER A 22 35.17 23.00 -6.76
N SER A 23 35.73 22.42 -7.83
CA SER A 23 35.04 21.48 -8.71
C SER A 23 34.53 20.24 -7.96
N ASN A 24 35.35 19.67 -7.08
CA ASN A 24 34.97 18.54 -6.25
C ASN A 24 33.87 18.90 -5.23
N ASP A 25 33.92 20.09 -4.65
CA ASP A 25 32.89 20.57 -3.72
C ASP A 25 31.54 20.79 -4.42
N VAL A 26 31.54 21.34 -5.64
CA VAL A 26 30.33 21.48 -6.47
C VAL A 26 29.74 20.10 -6.78
N ARG A 27 30.55 19.14 -7.25
CA ARG A 27 30.10 17.77 -7.53
C ARG A 27 29.46 17.09 -6.32
N LYS A 28 30.05 17.27 -5.13
CA LYS A 28 29.48 16.73 -3.87
C LYS A 28 28.13 17.36 -3.53
N ARG A 29 27.99 18.68 -3.71
CA ARG A 29 26.72 19.38 -3.49
C ARG A 29 25.64 18.88 -4.43
N GLU A 30 25.92 18.82 -5.74
CA GLU A 30 24.97 18.32 -6.74
C GLU A 30 24.49 16.89 -6.44
N LYS A 31 25.42 16.01 -6.01
CA LYS A 31 25.08 14.66 -5.58
C LYS A 31 24.11 14.67 -4.38
N ASN A 32 24.41 15.45 -3.35
CA ASN A 32 23.57 15.52 -2.15
C ASN A 32 22.20 16.12 -2.44
N ASP A 33 22.15 17.17 -3.25
CA ASP A 33 20.90 17.83 -3.66
C ASP A 33 20.02 16.87 -4.47
N LYS A 34 20.62 16.06 -5.35
CA LYS A 34 19.89 15.00 -6.07
C LYS A 34 19.31 13.95 -5.14
N ILE A 35 20.09 13.48 -4.16
CA ILE A 35 19.59 12.53 -3.15
C ILE A 35 18.43 13.14 -2.37
N PHE A 36 18.57 14.39 -1.94
CA PHE A 36 17.54 15.08 -1.18
C PHE A 36 16.28 15.33 -2.00
N SER A 37 16.40 15.76 -3.25
CA SER A 37 15.28 15.93 -4.16
C SER A 37 14.48 14.63 -4.31
N ASN A 38 15.17 13.50 -4.45
CA ASN A 38 14.53 12.19 -4.45
C ASN A 38 13.83 11.89 -3.12
N VAL A 39 14.45 12.16 -1.97
CA VAL A 39 13.82 11.99 -0.65
C VAL A 39 12.53 12.79 -0.53
N VAL A 40 12.54 14.07 -0.94
CA VAL A 40 11.35 14.93 -0.89
C VAL A 40 10.24 14.40 -1.79
N ASN A 41 10.58 13.97 -3.00
CA ASN A 41 9.62 13.37 -3.92
C ASN A 41 9.02 12.06 -3.36
N GLU A 42 9.87 11.18 -2.82
CA GLU A 42 9.41 9.93 -2.20
C GLU A 42 8.52 10.19 -0.97
N ASN A 43 8.85 11.19 -0.15
CA ASN A 43 8.01 11.62 0.96
C ASN A 43 6.64 12.09 0.50
N HIS A 44 6.60 12.91 -0.55
CA HIS A 44 5.35 13.39 -1.13
C HIS A 44 4.48 12.21 -1.61
N LEU A 45 5.05 11.32 -2.42
CA LEU A 45 4.34 10.15 -2.95
C LEU A 45 3.86 9.22 -1.85
N MET A 46 4.69 8.96 -0.83
CA MET A 46 4.35 8.13 0.31
C MET A 46 3.20 8.72 1.13
N VAL A 47 3.26 10.01 1.48
CA VAL A 47 2.21 10.69 2.25
C VAL A 47 0.91 10.74 1.46
N GLN A 48 0.98 11.05 0.16
CA GLN A 48 -0.18 11.04 -0.72
C GLN A 48 -0.83 9.66 -0.78
N ALA A 49 -0.04 8.61 -0.99
CA ALA A 49 -0.53 7.24 -1.07
C ALA A 49 -1.21 6.79 0.24
N VAL A 50 -0.59 7.06 1.40
CA VAL A 50 -1.21 6.77 2.72
C VAL A 50 -2.50 7.56 2.93
N THR A 51 -2.53 8.84 2.53
CA THR A 51 -3.73 9.68 2.65
C THR A 51 -4.85 9.13 1.77
N ASN A 52 -4.55 8.74 0.54
CA ASN A 52 -5.52 8.20 -0.39
C ASN A 52 -6.07 6.86 0.11
N SER A 53 -5.22 5.95 0.58
CA SER A 53 -5.69 4.66 1.12
C SER A 53 -6.49 4.82 2.42
N MET A 54 -6.18 5.82 3.24
CA MET A 54 -7.01 6.20 4.38
C MET A 54 -8.39 6.69 3.94
N SER A 55 -8.46 7.58 2.95
CA SER A 55 -9.74 8.15 2.48
C SER A 55 -10.62 7.14 1.76
N GLN A 56 -10.04 6.26 0.94
CA GLN A 56 -10.78 5.32 0.11
C GLN A 56 -11.18 4.05 0.86
N LEU A 57 -10.30 3.55 1.73
CA LEU A 57 -10.46 2.24 2.35
C LEU A 57 -10.46 2.29 3.88
N GLY A 58 -10.10 3.42 4.51
CA GLY A 58 -9.96 3.50 5.96
C GLY A 58 -8.68 2.84 6.48
N PHE A 59 -7.66 2.66 5.63
CA PHE A 59 -6.34 2.22 6.08
C PHE A 59 -5.71 3.25 7.02
N THR A 60 -5.17 2.80 8.14
CA THR A 60 -4.49 3.66 9.12
C THR A 60 -3.13 3.09 9.46
N ILE A 61 -2.10 3.92 9.37
CA ILE A 61 -0.77 3.58 9.86
C ILE A 61 -0.69 3.68 11.39
N SER A 62 0.19 2.88 11.99
CA SER A 62 0.46 2.90 13.43
C SER A 62 0.98 4.26 13.90
N GLN A 63 0.85 4.53 15.20
CA GLN A 63 1.42 5.73 15.82
C GLN A 63 2.94 5.80 15.62
N GLU A 64 3.64 4.67 15.79
CA GLU A 64 5.09 4.59 15.59
C GLU A 64 5.49 4.98 14.16
N THR A 65 4.83 4.40 13.15
CA THR A 65 5.10 4.72 11.74
C THR A 65 4.77 6.18 11.43
N ARG A 66 3.68 6.71 12.00
CA ARG A 66 3.31 8.13 11.86
C ARG A 66 4.37 9.06 12.45
N GLU A 67 4.88 8.76 13.65
CA GLU A 67 5.94 9.55 14.29
C GLU A 67 7.22 9.56 13.47
N LYS A 68 7.59 8.43 12.85
CA LYS A 68 8.72 8.33 11.92
C LYS A 68 8.52 9.21 10.68
N VAL A 69 7.34 9.19 10.06
CA VAL A 69 7.00 10.06 8.92
C VAL A 69 7.12 11.54 9.32
N ILE A 70 6.56 11.93 10.46
CA ILE A 70 6.65 13.31 10.96
C ILE A 70 8.11 13.71 11.22
N GLY A 71 8.91 12.82 11.82
CA GLY A 71 10.33 13.05 12.06
C GLY A 71 11.14 13.24 10.77
N LEU A 72 10.85 12.46 9.74
CA LEU A 72 11.47 12.60 8.43
C LEU A 72 11.08 13.92 7.75
N LEU A 73 9.80 14.30 7.79
CA LEU A 73 9.32 15.57 7.24
C LEU A 73 9.95 16.79 7.93
N LYS A 74 10.08 16.75 9.27
CA LYS A 74 10.81 17.77 10.04
C LYS A 74 12.27 17.85 9.62
N SER A 75 12.94 16.70 9.52
CA SER A 75 14.34 16.64 9.07
C SER A 75 14.51 17.23 7.67
N SER A 76 13.58 16.96 6.74
CA SER A 76 13.58 17.56 5.41
C SER A 76 13.39 19.08 5.47
N ASN A 77 12.45 19.58 6.27
CA ASN A 77 12.23 21.01 6.45
C ASN A 77 13.46 21.74 7.03
N ASP A 78 14.14 21.13 7.99
CA ASP A 78 15.36 21.67 8.60
C ASP A 78 16.54 21.70 7.61
N ALA A 79 16.61 20.74 6.68
CA ALA A 79 17.60 20.75 5.61
C ALA A 79 17.36 21.89 4.62
N VAL A 80 16.11 22.11 4.20
CA VAL A 80 15.73 23.25 3.35
C VAL A 80 16.06 24.57 4.04
N SER A 81 15.70 24.70 5.32
CA SER A 81 15.92 25.93 6.11
C SER A 81 17.40 26.29 6.26
N ARG A 82 18.29 25.30 6.28
CA ARG A 82 19.75 25.49 6.34
C ARG A 82 20.37 25.88 4.99
N GLY A 83 19.68 25.65 3.88
CA GLY A 83 20.16 25.97 2.52
C GLY A 83 21.37 25.15 2.04
N LEU A 84 21.85 24.19 2.84
CA LEU A 84 22.96 23.30 2.50
C LEU A 84 22.72 21.89 3.06
N ILE A 85 22.90 20.88 2.22
CA ILE A 85 22.67 19.48 2.57
C ILE A 85 23.99 18.74 2.68
N GLN A 86 24.31 18.31 3.90
CA GLN A 86 25.48 17.49 4.16
C GLN A 86 25.24 16.04 3.71
N GLU A 87 26.30 15.37 3.27
CA GLU A 87 26.22 13.98 2.79
C GLU A 87 25.67 13.02 3.85
N SER A 88 26.08 13.19 5.12
CA SER A 88 25.56 12.42 6.26
C SER A 88 24.05 12.56 6.40
N THR A 89 23.54 13.77 6.22
CA THR A 89 22.12 14.10 6.34
C THR A 89 21.34 13.52 5.15
N ALA A 90 21.84 13.69 3.92
CA ALA A 90 21.22 13.13 2.72
C ALA A 90 21.12 11.59 2.80
N ASN A 91 22.21 10.93 3.20
CA ASN A 91 22.26 9.47 3.34
C ASN A 91 21.36 8.96 4.48
N TYR A 92 21.30 9.69 5.60
CA TYR A 92 20.38 9.37 6.69
C TYR A 92 18.92 9.43 6.20
N MET A 93 18.50 10.54 5.60
CA MET A 93 17.12 10.67 5.14
C MET A 93 16.74 9.62 4.09
N GLN A 94 17.66 9.29 3.18
CA GLN A 94 17.43 8.22 2.20
C GLN A 94 17.18 6.86 2.87
N LYS A 95 17.93 6.53 3.93
CA LYS A 95 17.71 5.30 4.71
C LYS A 95 16.38 5.34 5.47
N GLU A 96 16.03 6.48 6.04
CA GLU A 96 14.75 6.64 6.74
C GLU A 96 13.54 6.45 5.81
N VAL A 97 13.59 7.02 4.60
CA VAL A 97 12.56 6.78 3.56
C VAL A 97 12.37 5.28 3.34
N PHE A 98 13.45 4.54 3.14
CA PHE A 98 13.39 3.10 2.91
C PHE A 98 12.78 2.34 4.09
N THR A 99 13.21 2.65 5.31
CA THR A 99 12.69 2.03 6.54
C THR A 99 11.20 2.30 6.71
N ILE A 100 10.76 3.54 6.51
CA ILE A 100 9.35 3.93 6.66
C ILE A 100 8.49 3.27 5.59
N LYS A 101 8.91 3.27 4.32
CA LYS A 101 8.18 2.59 3.24
C LYS A 101 8.00 1.10 3.54
N LYS A 102 9.03 0.45 4.06
CA LYS A 102 8.96 -0.96 4.48
C LYS A 102 7.94 -1.17 5.61
N ALA A 103 7.94 -0.31 6.63
CA ALA A 103 6.97 -0.40 7.72
C ALA A 103 5.52 -0.22 7.23
N ILE A 104 5.27 0.78 6.38
CA ILE A 104 3.94 1.01 5.79
C ILE A 104 3.49 -0.18 4.95
N LEU A 105 4.36 -0.77 4.13
CA LEU A 105 4.01 -1.94 3.31
C LEU A 105 3.68 -3.16 4.17
N GLN A 106 4.36 -3.34 5.30
CA GLN A 106 4.03 -4.40 6.26
C GLN A 106 2.64 -4.18 6.86
N GLU A 107 2.36 -2.98 7.37
CA GLU A 107 1.05 -2.64 7.93
C GLU A 107 -0.07 -2.74 6.88
N TRP A 108 0.22 -2.34 5.65
CA TRP A 108 -0.69 -2.50 4.51
C TRP A 108 -0.98 -3.97 4.21
N SER A 109 0.03 -4.84 4.24
CA SER A 109 -0.15 -6.28 4.02
C SER A 109 -1.13 -6.87 5.03
N ASP A 110 -0.97 -6.54 6.31
CA ASP A 110 -1.85 -7.01 7.38
C ASP A 110 -3.28 -6.48 7.20
N TYR A 111 -3.42 -5.19 6.85
CA TYR A 111 -4.71 -4.58 6.54
C TYR A 111 -5.38 -5.24 5.33
N TYR A 112 -4.62 -5.44 4.25
CA TYR A 112 -5.08 -6.04 3.01
C TYR A 112 -5.64 -7.43 3.27
N HIS A 113 -4.89 -8.32 3.93
CA HIS A 113 -5.36 -9.68 4.21
C HIS A 113 -6.65 -9.69 5.03
N ARG A 114 -6.73 -8.83 6.07
CA ARG A 114 -7.94 -8.71 6.90
C ARG A 114 -9.18 -8.36 6.09
N VAL A 115 -9.07 -7.48 5.10
CA VAL A 115 -10.22 -7.00 4.30
C VAL A 115 -10.49 -7.89 3.09
N ALA A 116 -9.43 -8.26 2.37
CA ALA A 116 -9.51 -8.97 1.10
C ALA A 116 -9.88 -10.44 1.29
N ASP A 117 -9.27 -11.16 2.24
CA ASP A 117 -9.45 -12.61 2.34
C ASP A 117 -10.90 -12.97 2.65
N GLN A 118 -11.53 -12.26 3.58
CA GLN A 118 -12.95 -12.45 3.90
C GLN A 118 -13.85 -12.14 2.68
N LYS A 119 -13.56 -11.06 1.96
CA LYS A 119 -14.37 -10.65 0.80
C LYS A 119 -14.23 -11.64 -0.35
N ILE A 120 -13.00 -12.06 -0.66
CA ILE A 120 -12.71 -13.05 -1.71
C ILE A 120 -13.34 -14.40 -1.37
N ASN A 121 -13.23 -14.87 -0.12
CA ASN A 121 -13.86 -16.13 0.29
C ASN A 121 -15.38 -16.07 0.14
N MET A 122 -16.01 -14.97 0.58
CA MET A 122 -17.45 -14.77 0.39
C MET A 122 -17.83 -14.81 -1.09
N LEU A 123 -17.11 -14.09 -1.94
CA LEU A 123 -17.29 -14.09 -3.39
C LEU A 123 -17.20 -15.51 -3.98
N GLN A 124 -16.22 -16.31 -3.56
CA GLN A 124 -16.09 -17.69 -4.03
C GLN A 124 -17.23 -18.59 -3.55
N THR A 125 -17.69 -18.43 -2.30
CA THR A 125 -18.87 -19.15 -1.78
C THR A 125 -20.12 -18.85 -2.61
N ILE A 126 -20.36 -17.58 -2.95
CA ILE A 126 -21.56 -17.18 -3.69
C ILE A 126 -21.41 -17.32 -5.22
N LYS A 127 -20.21 -17.62 -5.72
CA LYS A 127 -19.95 -17.78 -7.17
C LYS A 127 -20.91 -18.79 -7.82
N GLY A 128 -21.31 -19.81 -7.08
CA GLY A 128 -22.22 -20.84 -7.57
C GLY A 128 -23.67 -20.39 -7.75
N ILE A 129 -24.10 -19.31 -7.09
CA ILE A 129 -25.50 -18.83 -7.04
C ILE A 129 -25.74 -17.55 -7.81
N VAL A 130 -24.70 -16.72 -7.98
CA VAL A 130 -24.84 -15.52 -8.77
C VAL A 130 -25.11 -15.88 -10.24
N PRO A 131 -26.03 -15.19 -10.93
CA PRO A 131 -26.25 -15.38 -12.36
C PRO A 131 -24.98 -15.10 -13.19
N GLU A 132 -24.21 -14.09 -12.78
CA GLU A 132 -23.04 -13.59 -13.51
C GLU A 132 -21.73 -14.00 -12.82
N ARG A 133 -21.37 -15.27 -12.95
CA ARG A 133 -20.17 -15.85 -12.31
C ARG A 133 -18.86 -15.14 -12.68
N GLU A 134 -18.78 -14.62 -13.90
CA GLU A 134 -17.61 -13.87 -14.37
C GLU A 134 -17.39 -12.57 -13.59
N LYS A 135 -18.48 -11.89 -13.17
CA LYS A 135 -18.38 -10.68 -12.34
C LYS A 135 -17.70 -10.95 -11.01
N VAL A 136 -17.91 -12.12 -10.43
CA VAL A 136 -17.23 -12.56 -9.20
C VAL A 136 -15.73 -12.70 -9.41
N ASP A 137 -15.31 -13.27 -10.55
CA ASP A 137 -13.88 -13.40 -10.88
C ASP A 137 -13.23 -12.04 -11.15
N TYR A 138 -13.93 -11.15 -11.87
CA TYR A 138 -13.45 -9.79 -12.09
C TYR A 138 -13.28 -8.99 -10.80
N ALA A 139 -14.29 -9.02 -9.91
CA ALA A 139 -14.21 -8.36 -8.60
C ALA A 139 -13.07 -8.94 -7.75
N SER A 140 -12.97 -10.28 -7.69
CA SER A 140 -11.90 -10.97 -6.95
C SER A 140 -10.51 -10.60 -7.47
N ASN A 141 -10.33 -10.54 -8.80
CA ASN A 141 -9.05 -10.18 -9.41
C ASN A 141 -8.70 -8.71 -9.17
N LYS A 142 -9.67 -7.80 -9.20
CA LYS A 142 -9.48 -6.39 -8.84
C LYS A 142 -9.03 -6.22 -7.39
N ILE A 143 -9.64 -6.94 -6.45
CA ILE A 143 -9.23 -6.93 -5.04
C ILE A 143 -7.77 -7.36 -4.89
N LYS A 144 -7.33 -8.40 -5.61
CA LYS A 144 -5.96 -8.92 -5.55
C LYS A 144 -4.86 -7.92 -5.94
N TYR A 145 -5.17 -6.87 -6.71
CA TYR A 145 -4.19 -5.81 -6.98
C TYR A 145 -3.74 -5.07 -5.72
N GLY A 146 -4.54 -5.12 -4.64
CA GLY A 146 -4.18 -4.58 -3.33
C GLY A 146 -2.91 -5.22 -2.76
N ALA A 147 -2.65 -6.51 -3.02
CA ALA A 147 -1.42 -7.17 -2.55
C ALA A 147 -0.16 -6.53 -3.15
N SER A 148 -0.27 -5.97 -4.36
CA SER A 148 0.82 -5.30 -5.08
C SER A 148 0.67 -3.78 -5.04
N TRP A 149 0.04 -3.21 -4.00
CA TRP A 149 -0.22 -1.77 -3.91
C TRP A 149 1.04 -0.95 -4.19
N GLU A 150 2.16 -1.21 -3.51
CA GLU A 150 3.46 -0.56 -3.75
C GLU A 150 3.37 0.98 -3.91
N PHE A 151 2.46 1.63 -3.18
CA PHE A 151 2.17 3.07 -3.29
C PHE A 151 1.64 3.53 -4.66
N LYS A 152 1.15 2.61 -5.50
CA LYS A 152 0.57 2.89 -6.82
C LYS A 152 -0.93 3.16 -6.69
N GLN A 153 -1.34 4.36 -7.07
CA GLN A 153 -2.75 4.78 -7.03
C GLN A 153 -3.66 3.87 -7.85
N ASP A 154 -3.23 3.44 -9.03
CA ASP A 154 -4.00 2.54 -9.90
C ASP A 154 -4.32 1.18 -9.24
N ASN A 155 -3.38 0.63 -8.46
CA ASN A 155 -3.63 -0.62 -7.73
C ASN A 155 -4.60 -0.42 -6.56
N LEU A 156 -4.53 0.73 -5.89
CA LEU A 156 -5.49 1.13 -4.86
C LEU A 156 -6.90 1.28 -5.46
N ASP A 157 -7.03 2.03 -6.56
CA ASP A 157 -8.32 2.27 -7.22
C ASP A 157 -8.95 0.96 -7.72
N LYS A 158 -8.13 0.05 -8.28
CA LYS A 158 -8.58 -1.30 -8.66
C LYS A 158 -9.11 -2.07 -7.46
N MET A 159 -8.38 -2.10 -6.35
CA MET A 159 -8.82 -2.78 -5.13
C MET A 159 -10.12 -2.17 -4.60
N THR A 160 -10.19 -0.84 -4.48
CA THR A 160 -11.39 -0.11 -4.03
C THR A 160 -12.60 -0.45 -4.91
N LYS A 161 -12.44 -0.40 -6.23
CA LYS A 161 -13.49 -0.80 -7.16
C LYS A 161 -13.89 -2.27 -7.02
N GLY A 162 -12.92 -3.17 -6.86
CA GLY A 162 -13.19 -4.59 -6.65
C GLY A 162 -13.96 -4.86 -5.36
N LEU A 163 -13.68 -4.13 -4.27
CA LEU A 163 -14.42 -4.23 -3.02
C LEU A 163 -15.85 -3.72 -3.16
N LEU A 164 -16.06 -2.59 -3.84
CA LEU A 164 -17.39 -2.05 -4.12
C LEU A 164 -18.23 -3.00 -4.98
N GLU A 165 -17.66 -3.50 -6.08
CA GLU A 165 -18.32 -4.49 -6.94
C GLU A 165 -18.65 -5.77 -6.16
N ALA A 166 -17.77 -6.18 -5.24
CA ALA A 166 -18.03 -7.34 -4.40
C ALA A 166 -19.24 -7.11 -3.47
N ASP A 167 -19.33 -5.93 -2.86
CA ASP A 167 -20.47 -5.55 -2.02
C ASP A 167 -21.77 -5.46 -2.83
N GLU A 168 -21.73 -4.90 -4.05
CA GLU A 168 -22.88 -4.88 -4.95
C GLU A 168 -23.35 -6.30 -5.30
N ILE A 169 -22.42 -7.21 -5.64
CA ILE A 169 -22.76 -8.62 -5.94
C ILE A 169 -23.40 -9.27 -4.72
N ILE A 170 -22.80 -9.12 -3.53
CA ILE A 170 -23.33 -9.70 -2.29
C ILE A 170 -24.72 -9.14 -1.97
N ASN A 171 -24.92 -7.83 -2.10
CA ASN A 171 -26.21 -7.19 -1.82
C ASN A 171 -27.26 -7.52 -2.88
N SER A 172 -26.86 -7.76 -4.14
CA SER A 172 -27.77 -8.13 -5.23
C SER A 172 -28.39 -9.52 -5.07
N LEU A 173 -27.83 -10.36 -4.20
CA LEU A 173 -28.44 -11.63 -3.81
C LEU A 173 -29.78 -11.44 -3.07
N GLY A 174 -30.11 -10.20 -2.65
CA GLY A 174 -31.49 -9.80 -2.40
C GLY A 174 -32.20 -10.69 -1.41
N PHE A 175 -31.67 -10.78 -0.18
CA PHE A 175 -32.18 -11.73 0.81
C PHE A 175 -33.53 -11.32 1.46
N GLY A 176 -34.15 -10.19 1.10
CA GLY A 176 -35.45 -9.75 1.66
C GLY A 176 -35.40 -9.46 3.16
N ASP A 177 -36.52 -9.65 3.89
CA ASP A 177 -36.58 -9.55 5.36
C ASP A 177 -35.79 -10.67 6.08
N ASP A 178 -35.68 -11.85 5.43
CA ASP A 178 -34.78 -12.96 5.81
C ASP A 178 -33.31 -12.70 5.40
N GLY A 179 -33.12 -11.46 4.94
CA GLY A 179 -31.95 -10.72 4.54
C GLY A 179 -30.64 -11.14 5.18
N LEU A 180 -30.75 -10.99 6.50
CA LEU A 180 -29.65 -10.93 7.42
C LEU A 180 -29.25 -12.32 7.86
N GLU A 181 -30.20 -13.26 7.93
CA GLU A 181 -29.95 -14.62 8.37
C GLU A 181 -29.18 -15.42 7.32
N ILE A 182 -29.59 -15.32 6.04
CA ILE A 182 -28.89 -15.97 4.93
C ILE A 182 -27.49 -15.38 4.77
N LEU A 183 -27.35 -14.06 4.89
CA LEU A 183 -26.06 -13.38 4.81
C LEU A 183 -25.14 -13.77 5.98
N ASP A 184 -25.67 -13.92 7.20
CA ASP A 184 -24.91 -14.41 8.36
C ASP A 184 -24.45 -15.86 8.16
N PHE A 185 -25.35 -16.72 7.66
CA PHE A 185 -25.02 -18.09 7.28
C PHE A 185 -23.90 -18.15 6.24
N LEU A 186 -24.00 -17.39 5.15
CA LEU A 186 -22.97 -17.35 4.12
C LEU A 186 -21.62 -16.82 4.66
N LYS A 187 -21.63 -15.86 5.59
CA LYS A 187 -20.40 -15.41 6.29
C LYS A 187 -19.78 -16.54 7.12
N LYS A 188 -20.60 -17.34 7.81
CA LYS A 188 -20.13 -18.52 8.56
C LYS A 188 -19.59 -19.60 7.63
N VAL A 189 -20.23 -19.84 6.49
CA VAL A 189 -19.74 -20.79 5.47
C VAL A 189 -18.40 -20.32 4.90
N ALA A 190 -18.29 -19.05 4.49
CA ALA A 190 -17.07 -18.48 3.91
C ALA A 190 -15.87 -18.47 4.90
N SER A 191 -16.15 -18.43 6.20
CA SER A 191 -15.14 -18.51 7.26
C SER A 191 -14.89 -19.92 7.81
N GLY A 192 -15.58 -20.94 7.28
CA GLY A 192 -15.46 -22.33 7.75
C GLY A 192 -15.99 -22.56 9.18
N LYS A 193 -16.88 -21.68 9.65
CA LYS A 193 -17.46 -21.70 11.00
C LYS A 193 -18.94 -22.10 11.03
N ALA A 194 -19.56 -22.33 9.87
CA ALA A 194 -20.94 -22.79 9.81
C ALA A 194 -21.07 -24.19 10.42
N SER A 195 -22.16 -24.40 11.13
CA SER A 195 -22.54 -25.64 11.78
C SER A 195 -23.94 -26.06 11.37
N VAL A 196 -24.34 -27.28 11.73
CA VAL A 196 -25.72 -27.75 11.49
C VAL A 196 -26.75 -26.89 12.22
N HIS A 197 -26.38 -26.23 13.33
CA HIS A 197 -27.27 -25.30 14.03
C HIS A 197 -27.59 -24.05 13.22
N ASP A 198 -26.76 -23.70 12.25
CA ASP A 198 -26.99 -22.56 11.37
C ASP A 198 -27.89 -22.93 10.18
N LEU A 199 -28.40 -24.17 10.06
CA LEU A 199 -29.35 -24.59 9.04
C LEU A 199 -30.79 -24.48 9.55
N THR A 200 -31.29 -23.25 9.64
CA THR A 200 -32.70 -22.99 9.97
C THR A 200 -33.62 -23.38 8.81
N SER A 201 -34.93 -23.43 9.06
CA SER A 201 -35.92 -23.74 8.02
C SER A 201 -35.84 -22.76 6.85
N ASP A 202 -35.64 -21.48 7.13
CA ASP A 202 -35.56 -20.44 6.11
C ASP A 202 -34.28 -20.57 5.27
N ILE A 203 -33.14 -20.86 5.92
CA ILE A 203 -31.88 -21.16 5.22
C ILE A 203 -32.00 -22.42 4.36
N LEU A 204 -32.62 -23.48 4.87
CA LEU A 204 -32.81 -24.73 4.11
C LEU A 204 -33.72 -24.51 2.89
N ASN A 205 -34.83 -23.79 3.05
CA ASN A 205 -35.73 -23.44 1.95
C ASN A 205 -34.99 -22.63 0.89
N TRP A 206 -34.25 -21.61 1.31
CA TRP A 206 -33.45 -20.80 0.40
C TRP A 206 -32.39 -21.62 -0.36
N LEU A 207 -31.71 -22.56 0.32
CA LEU A 207 -30.74 -23.46 -0.32
C LEU A 207 -31.41 -24.35 -1.38
N ILE A 208 -32.65 -24.80 -1.15
CA ILE A 208 -33.41 -25.61 -2.11
C ILE A 208 -33.80 -24.76 -3.33
N GLU A 209 -34.41 -23.59 -3.09
CA GLU A 209 -34.86 -22.67 -4.15
C GLU A 209 -33.71 -22.22 -5.07
N ASN A 210 -32.51 -22.03 -4.50
CA ASN A 210 -31.32 -21.59 -5.23
C ASN A 210 -30.44 -22.75 -5.74
N ASN A 211 -30.93 -24.00 -5.71
CA ASN A 211 -30.20 -25.20 -6.17
C ASN A 211 -28.78 -25.31 -5.55
N MET A 212 -28.69 -25.07 -4.24
CA MET A 212 -27.45 -25.02 -3.46
C MET A 212 -27.23 -26.25 -2.58
N THR A 213 -28.25 -27.08 -2.38
CA THR A 213 -28.19 -28.26 -1.50
C THR A 213 -27.02 -29.20 -1.82
N SER A 214 -26.68 -29.39 -3.10
CA SER A 214 -25.57 -30.23 -3.55
C SER A 214 -24.19 -29.58 -3.43
N LYS A 215 -24.12 -28.28 -3.13
CA LYS A 215 -22.88 -27.51 -2.98
C LYS A 215 -22.42 -27.41 -1.52
N LEU A 216 -23.28 -27.81 -0.58
CA LEU A 216 -22.94 -27.89 0.84
C LEU A 216 -22.36 -29.28 1.15
N ALA A 217 -21.10 -29.32 1.59
CA ALA A 217 -20.47 -30.56 2.06
C ALA A 217 -20.35 -30.51 3.60
N VAL A 218 -20.80 -31.57 4.26
CA VAL A 218 -20.68 -31.72 5.72
C VAL A 218 -19.54 -32.68 6.03
N SER A 219 -18.60 -32.24 6.86
CA SER A 219 -17.55 -33.09 7.40
C SER A 219 -17.51 -32.97 8.93
N PHE A 220 -17.18 -34.08 9.60
CA PHE A 220 -16.94 -34.06 11.04
C PHE A 220 -15.59 -33.43 11.34
N LYS A 221 -15.54 -32.59 12.36
CA LYS A 221 -14.31 -31.99 12.88
C LYS A 221 -13.75 -32.82 14.01
#